data_AF-A0A0F4XUG0-F1
#
_entry.id   AF-A0A0F4XUG0-F1
#
_cell.length_a   1.000
_cell.length_b   1.000
_cell.length_c   1.000
_cell.angle_alpha   90.00
_cell.angle_beta   90.00
_cell.angle_gamma   90.00
#
_symmetry.space_group_name_H-M   'P 1'
#
loop_
_entity.id
_entity.type
_entity.pdbx_description
1 polymer ?
#
loop_
_entity_poly.entity_id
_entity_poly.type
_entity_poly.pdbx_seq_one_letter_code
_entity_poly.pdbx_strand_id
1 'polypeptide(L)'
;MTPDVADVQPSSRLHRLSLVVAVTIMLACTLYPPLMTAPDGKADHALATALFIAMSVAFVRGVGFIPRRLVWRRMFSGWTCLVALALAGGLKFLH
;
A
#
# COMPACT_ATOMS: atom_id res chain seq x y z
N MET A 1 2.69 44.91 -9.88
CA MET A 1 3.28 43.73 -10.55
C MET A 1 3.74 42.78 -9.47
N THR A 2 2.81 41.99 -8.92
CA THR A 2 3.13 40.96 -7.92
C THR A 2 3.76 39.79 -8.67
N PRO A 3 4.95 39.30 -8.29
CA PRO A 3 5.53 38.14 -8.94
C PRO A 3 4.54 36.99 -8.79
N ASP A 4 4.11 36.47 -9.95
CA ASP A 4 3.45 35.19 -10.08
C ASP A 4 4.38 34.17 -9.40
N VAL A 5 4.02 33.76 -8.18
CA VAL A 5 4.66 32.63 -7.53
C VAL A 5 4.24 31.45 -8.37
N ALA A 6 5.02 31.16 -9.41
CA ALA A 6 4.93 29.96 -10.21
C ALA A 6 4.99 28.80 -9.21
N ASP A 7 3.82 28.32 -8.83
CA ASP A 7 3.62 27.22 -7.90
C ASP A 7 4.31 26.03 -8.56
N VAL A 8 5.55 25.75 -8.11
CA VAL A 8 6.33 24.59 -8.54
C VAL A 8 5.49 23.38 -8.15
N GLN A 9 4.63 22.94 -9.08
CA GLN A 9 3.80 21.78 -8.89
C GLN A 9 4.75 20.65 -8.50
N PRO A 10 4.65 20.09 -7.29
CA PRO A 10 5.53 19.02 -6.88
C PRO A 10 5.34 17.91 -7.89
N SER A 11 6.38 17.64 -8.68
CA SER A 11 6.36 16.60 -9.71
C SER A 11 5.93 15.31 -9.02
N SER A 12 4.70 14.87 -9.24
CA SER A 12 4.15 13.63 -8.69
C SER A 12 4.87 12.48 -9.38
N ARG A 13 6.04 12.11 -8.87
CA ARG A 13 6.81 10.98 -9.39
C ARG A 13 6.14 9.70 -8.94
N LEU A 14 5.82 8.84 -9.90
CA LEU A 14 5.36 7.47 -9.66
C LEU A 14 6.34 6.77 -8.70
N HIS A 15 5.82 6.26 -7.59
CA HIS A 15 6.62 5.50 -6.65
C HIS A 15 6.65 4.04 -7.11
N ARG A 16 7.51 3.75 -8.10
CA ARG A 16 7.58 2.46 -8.82
C ARG A 16 7.58 1.25 -7.89
N LEU A 17 8.34 1.27 -6.79
CA LEU A 17 8.37 0.16 -5.83
C LEU A 17 7.02 -0.09 -5.16
N SER A 18 6.30 0.97 -4.80
CA SER A 18 4.99 0.89 -4.16
C SER A 18 3.95 0.40 -5.14
N LEU A 19 4.04 0.84 -6.40
CA LEU A 19 3.17 0.35 -7.47
C LEU A 19 3.39 -1.14 -7.72
N VAL A 20 4.66 -1.59 -7.77
CA VAL A 20 4.99 -3.02 -7.90
C VAL A 20 4.39 -3.81 -6.73
N VAL A 21 4.54 -3.35 -5.49
CA VAL A 21 3.93 -4.03 -4.32
C VAL A 21 2.41 -4.12 -4.46
N ALA A 22 1.74 -3.03 -4.84
CA ALA A 22 0.28 -3.02 -5.01
C ALA A 22 -0.17 -4.04 -6.08
N VAL A 23 0.52 -4.06 -7.23
CA VAL A 23 0.24 -4.99 -8.33
C VAL A 23 0.52 -6.43 -7.91
N THR A 24 1.60 -6.69 -7.18
CA THR A 24 1.90 -8.03 -6.67
C THR A 24 0.82 -8.52 -5.73
N ILE A 25 0.34 -7.70 -4.79
CA ILE A 25 -0.76 -8.08 -3.89
C ILE A 25 -2.04 -8.34 -4.69
N MET A 26 -2.39 -7.47 -5.64
CA MET A 26 -3.54 -7.63 -6.52
C MET A 26 -3.49 -8.97 -7.28
N LEU A 27 -2.34 -9.30 -7.87
CA LEU A 27 -2.13 -10.55 -8.60
C LEU A 27 -2.17 -11.75 -7.66
N ALA A 28 -1.52 -11.69 -6.49
CA ALA A 28 -1.50 -12.79 -5.53
C ALA A 28 -2.91 -13.14 -5.04
N CYS A 29 -3.71 -12.14 -4.64
CA CYS A 29 -5.08 -12.36 -4.19
C CYS A 29 -6.01 -12.89 -5.30
N THR A 30 -5.74 -12.53 -6.56
CA THR A 30 -6.56 -12.92 -7.72
C THR A 30 -6.20 -14.31 -8.24
N LEU A 31 -4.90 -14.60 -8.35
CA LEU A 31 -4.38 -15.84 -8.93
C LEU A 31 -4.29 -16.97 -7.90
N TYR A 32 -4.17 -16.65 -6.62
CA TYR A 32 -4.07 -17.64 -5.54
C TYR A 32 -4.99 -17.30 -4.35
N PRO A 33 -6.32 -17.46 -4.49
CA PRO A 33 -7.27 -17.26 -3.40
C PRO A 33 -6.98 -18.06 -2.10
N PRO A 34 -6.38 -19.27 -2.15
CA PRO A 34 -5.99 -19.99 -0.94
C PRO A 34 -5.01 -19.24 -0.03
N LEU A 35 -4.35 -18.18 -0.51
CA LEU A 35 -3.54 -17.31 0.35
C LEU A 35 -4.39 -16.63 1.44
N MET A 36 -5.70 -16.48 1.22
CA MET A 36 -6.65 -15.83 2.13
C MET A 36 -7.65 -16.82 2.73
N THR A 37 -7.30 -18.11 2.79
CA THR A 37 -8.13 -19.13 3.43
C THR A 37 -7.54 -19.52 4.77
N ALA A 38 -8.39 -19.55 5.79
CA ALA A 38 -8.06 -20.05 7.10
C ALA A 38 -7.90 -21.58 7.10
N PRO A 39 -7.26 -22.18 8.13
CA PRO A 39 -7.06 -23.63 8.23
C PRO A 39 -8.36 -24.45 8.22
N ASP A 40 -9.48 -23.83 8.56
CA ASP A 40 -10.82 -24.43 8.52
C ASP A 40 -11.46 -24.39 7.11
N GLY A 41 -10.72 -23.93 6.10
CA GLY A 41 -11.16 -23.81 4.71
C GLY A 41 -12.06 -22.61 4.44
N LYS A 42 -12.35 -21.76 5.44
CA LYS A 42 -13.13 -20.53 5.24
C LYS A 42 -12.24 -19.38 4.78
N ALA A 43 -12.85 -18.32 4.28
CA ALA A 43 -12.13 -17.07 4.03
C ALA A 43 -11.61 -16.48 5.34
N ASP A 44 -10.30 -16.27 5.42
CA ASP A 44 -9.68 -15.48 6.48
C ASP A 44 -9.93 -14.00 6.19
N HIS A 45 -11.04 -13.50 6.73
CA HIS A 45 -11.42 -12.09 6.57
C HIS A 45 -10.40 -11.13 7.18
N ALA A 46 -9.68 -11.53 8.24
CA ALA A 46 -8.68 -10.67 8.86
C ALA A 46 -7.47 -10.50 7.92
N LEU A 47 -6.97 -11.61 7.36
CA LEU A 47 -5.88 -11.58 6.40
C LEU A 47 -6.29 -10.85 5.11
N ALA A 48 -7.48 -11.14 4.57
CA ALA A 48 -7.99 -10.45 3.39
C ALA A 48 -8.10 -8.93 3.61
N THR A 49 -8.62 -8.51 4.77
CA THR A 49 -8.71 -7.09 5.13
C THR A 49 -7.34 -6.45 5.21
N ALA A 50 -6.36 -7.11 5.86
CA ALA A 50 -5.00 -6.62 5.95
C ALA A 50 -4.34 -6.46 4.56
N LEU A 51 -4.50 -7.45 3.67
CA LEU A 51 -4.00 -7.41 2.30
C LEU A 51 -4.63 -6.28 1.49
N PHE A 52 -5.94 -6.08 1.58
CA PHE A 52 -6.62 -5.01 0.84
C PHE A 52 -6.31 -3.62 1.37
N ILE A 53 -6.10 -3.46 2.68
CA ILE A 53 -5.58 -2.21 3.26
C ILE A 53 -4.17 -1.95 2.72
N ALA A 54 -3.29 -2.95 2.75
CA ALA A 54 -1.93 -2.83 2.23
C ALA A 54 -1.91 -2.48 0.72
N MET A 55 -2.74 -3.15 -0.07
CA MET A 55 -2.91 -2.89 -1.51
C MET A 55 -3.38 -1.46 -1.77
N SER A 56 -4.39 -0.99 -1.04
CA SER A 56 -4.91 0.37 -1.15
C SER A 56 -3.85 1.41 -0.79
N VAL A 57 -3.10 1.15 0.29
CA VAL A 57 -2.03 2.05 0.73
C VAL A 57 -0.92 2.13 -0.31
N ALA A 58 -0.54 0.97 -0.87
CA ALA A 58 0.50 0.85 -1.87
C ALA A 58 0.10 1.48 -3.23
N PHE A 59 -1.18 1.40 -3.63
CA PHE A 59 -1.69 2.03 -4.84
C PHE A 59 -1.67 3.56 -4.75
N VAL A 60 -2.25 4.14 -3.69
CA VAL A 60 -2.33 5.59 -3.50
C VAL A 60 -0.92 6.20 -3.57
N ARG A 61 0.06 5.58 -2.91
CA ARG A 61 1.44 6.04 -3.04
C ARG A 61 2.10 5.71 -4.38
N GLY A 62 1.81 4.54 -4.94
CA GLY A 62 2.35 4.06 -6.21
C GLY A 62 2.06 5.02 -7.37
N VAL A 63 0.84 5.55 -7.42
CA VAL A 63 0.43 6.54 -8.44
C VAL A 63 0.98 7.95 -8.19
N GLY A 64 1.75 8.15 -7.12
CA GLY A 64 2.33 9.45 -6.79
C GLY A 64 1.33 10.42 -6.14
N PHE A 65 0.21 9.94 -5.59
CA PHE A 65 -0.72 10.79 -4.84
C PHE A 65 -0.07 11.24 -3.54
N ILE A 66 0.01 12.56 -3.35
CA ILE A 66 0.52 13.18 -2.13
C ILE A 66 -0.67 13.76 -1.35
N PRO A 67 -1.09 13.13 -0.23
CA PRO A 67 -2.21 13.64 0.55
C PRO A 67 -1.88 15.00 1.19
N ARG A 68 -2.80 15.97 1.08
CA ARG A 68 -2.67 17.32 1.69
C ARG A 68 -2.58 17.30 3.23
N ARG A 69 -3.25 16.35 3.90
CA ARG A 69 -3.23 16.24 5.38
C ARG A 69 -1.97 15.50 5.85
N LEU A 70 -1.25 16.11 6.80
CA LEU A 70 0.02 15.62 7.35
C LEU A 70 -0.08 14.20 7.97
N VAL A 71 -1.25 13.86 8.55
CA VAL A 71 -1.55 12.52 9.08
C VAL A 71 -1.48 11.46 7.99
N TRP A 72 -2.13 11.72 6.85
CA TRP A 72 -2.06 10.81 5.71
C TRP A 72 -0.66 10.78 5.10
N ARG A 73 0.02 11.91 5.02
CA ARG A 73 1.40 11.95 4.52
C ARG A 73 2.37 11.12 5.37
N ARG A 74 2.13 10.97 6.68
CA ARG A 74 2.89 10.05 7.55
C ARG A 74 2.50 8.59 7.32
N MET A 75 1.21 8.27 7.20
CA MET A 75 0.76 6.92 6.87
C MET A 75 1.18 6.46 5.46
N PHE A 76 1.52 7.38 4.55
CA PHE A 76 1.99 7.08 3.18
C PHE A 76 3.49 7.40 2.98
N SER A 77 4.29 7.52 4.05
CA SER A 77 5.74 7.78 4.00
C SER A 77 6.57 6.48 3.96
N GLY A 78 7.86 6.51 3.58
CA GLY A 78 8.69 5.30 3.27
C GLY A 78 8.60 4.17 4.32
N TRP A 79 8.32 4.57 5.55
CA TRP A 79 7.99 3.73 6.70
C TRP A 79 6.83 2.75 6.48
N THR A 80 5.77 3.10 5.74
CA THR A 80 4.66 2.16 5.53
C THR A 80 5.04 0.95 4.69
N CYS A 81 5.99 1.08 3.77
CA CYS A 81 6.49 -0.06 3.00
C CYS A 81 7.25 -1.04 3.90
N LEU A 82 8.08 -0.52 4.80
CA LEU A 82 8.77 -1.31 5.84
C LEU A 82 7.79 -1.93 6.83
N VAL A 83 6.79 -1.18 7.30
CA VAL A 83 5.76 -1.68 8.22
C VAL A 83 4.89 -2.75 7.55
N ALA A 84 4.54 -2.59 6.27
CA ALA A 84 3.79 -3.59 5.51
C ALA A 84 4.60 -4.86 5.26
N LEU A 85 5.89 -4.76 4.90
CA LEU A 85 6.77 -5.93 4.79
C LEU A 85 6.96 -6.62 6.13
N ALA A 86 7.15 -5.86 7.21
CA ALA A 86 7.30 -6.40 8.56
C ALA A 86 6.02 -7.10 9.05
N LEU A 87 4.84 -6.52 8.77
CA LEU A 87 3.55 -7.15 9.08
C LEU A 87 3.32 -8.43 8.27
N ALA A 88 3.60 -8.40 6.97
CA ALA A 88 3.47 -9.58 6.11
C ALA A 88 4.44 -10.70 6.52
N GLY A 89 5.69 -10.36 6.84
CA GLY A 89 6.68 -11.30 7.37
C GLY A 89 6.27 -11.87 8.72
N GLY A 90 5.78 -11.02 9.63
CA GLY A 90 5.31 -11.43 10.96
C GLY A 90 4.10 -12.35 10.92
N LEU A 91 3.09 -12.03 10.11
CA LEU A 91 1.88 -12.86 9.96
C LEU A 91 2.19 -14.23 9.34
N LYS A 92 3.12 -14.30 8.38
CA LYS A 92 3.57 -15.57 7.79
C LYS A 92 4.41 -16.42 8.75
N PHE A 93 5.07 -15.81 9.73
CA PHE A 93 5.87 -16.53 10.72
C PHE A 93 5.06 -16.99 11.94
N LEU A 94 3.87 -16.39 12.15
CA LEU A 94 3.01 -16.68 13.29
C LEU A 94 1.90 -17.70 12.96
N HIS A 95 1.61 -17.90 11.67
CA HIS A 95 0.82 -19.01 11.12
C HIS A 95 1.75 -20.11 10.60
#